data_AF-A0A0D3HTB4-F1
#
_entry.id   AF-A0A0D3HTB4-F1
#
_cell.length_a   1.000
_cell.length_b   1.000
_cell.length_c   1.000
_cell.angle_alpha   90.00
_cell.angle_beta   90.00
_cell.angle_gamma   90.00
#
_symmetry.space_group_name_H-M   'P 1'
#
loop_
_entity.id
_entity.type
_entity.pdbx_description
1 polymer ?
#
loop_
_entity_poly.entity_id
_entity_poly.type
_entity_poly.pdbx_seq_one_letter_code
_entity_poly.pdbx_strand_id
1 'polypeptide(L)'
;MAQVERQYNIRCYNLYRTYRTTKVRPIHVAPEDWQWLIDNLWSDEQFQRSKQNSINKSKQEMKSLVGTINIETYEVTLVQIASKLRNPETGAWPSAVDVWRAIYMKANGTWSIPNGAEILNNLEEAAETHKERIAAAPIPLAEHFALVLGRKPNHSRGVGIGAVNQGAQERYRIRARAETADQRASDAQNQAAALLEEANNQLRDELRFQREELNSQNKTVEEQSVDMERLMDRKLEETMNRMMACMGAAGAASSIPSSFTSTPTN
;
A
#
# COMPACT_ATOMS: atom_id res chain seq x y z
N MET A 1 -4.08 -11.15 -39.66
CA MET A 1 -4.71 -12.48 -39.49
C MET A 1 -5.98 -12.42 -38.65
N ALA A 2 -5.94 -11.99 -37.38
CA ALA A 2 -7.11 -11.99 -36.48
C ALA A 2 -8.36 -11.22 -36.99
N GLN A 3 -8.19 -10.11 -37.72
CA GLN A 3 -9.31 -9.36 -38.27
C GLN A 3 -10.04 -10.12 -39.40
N VAL A 4 -9.28 -10.84 -40.23
CA VAL A 4 -9.82 -11.63 -41.34
C VAL A 4 -10.58 -12.84 -40.82
N GLU A 5 -10.03 -13.53 -39.81
CA GLU A 5 -10.70 -14.63 -39.11
C GLU A 5 -12.02 -14.17 -38.46
N ARG A 6 -12.03 -12.97 -37.85
CA ARG A 6 -13.24 -12.41 -37.26
C ARG A 6 -14.32 -12.14 -38.31
N GLN A 7 -13.95 -11.57 -39.45
CA GLN A 7 -14.89 -11.33 -40.54
C GLN A 7 -15.42 -12.65 -41.14
N TYR A 8 -14.55 -13.64 -41.29
CA TYR A 8 -14.93 -14.98 -41.73
C TYR A 8 -15.95 -15.62 -40.77
N ASN A 9 -15.67 -15.60 -39.46
CA ASN A 9 -16.57 -16.16 -38.45
C ASN A 9 -17.93 -15.46 -38.39
N ILE A 10 -17.96 -14.14 -38.53
CA ILE A 10 -19.23 -13.38 -38.61
C ILE A 10 -20.02 -13.79 -39.85
N ARG A 11 -19.36 -13.93 -41.01
CA ARG A 11 -19.99 -14.38 -42.24
C ARG A 11 -20.58 -15.79 -42.09
N CYS A 12 -19.80 -16.74 -41.58
CA CYS A 12 -20.27 -18.10 -41.31
C CYS A 12 -21.45 -18.14 -40.34
N TYR A 13 -21.44 -17.30 -39.29
CA TYR A 13 -22.55 -17.19 -38.34
C TYR A 13 -23.83 -16.66 -39.00
N ASN A 14 -23.72 -15.66 -39.86
CA ASN A 14 -24.88 -15.13 -40.59
C ASN A 14 -25.46 -16.17 -41.56
N LEU A 15 -24.61 -16.91 -42.26
CA LEU A 15 -25.01 -18.03 -43.12
C LEU A 15 -25.74 -19.13 -42.32
N TYR A 16 -25.23 -19.47 -41.14
CA TYR A 16 -25.88 -20.41 -40.23
C TYR A 16 -27.25 -19.92 -39.76
N ARG A 17 -27.41 -18.63 -39.46
CA ARG A 17 -28.73 -18.05 -39.12
C ARG A 17 -29.72 -18.23 -40.27
N THR A 18 -29.31 -17.95 -41.51
CA THR A 18 -30.15 -18.15 -42.69
C THR A 18 -30.51 -19.62 -42.90
N TYR A 19 -29.55 -20.53 -42.73
CA TYR A 19 -29.82 -21.97 -42.78
C TYR A 19 -30.89 -22.39 -41.77
N ARG A 20 -30.86 -21.84 -40.54
CA ARG A 20 -31.84 -22.16 -39.50
C ARG A 20 -33.24 -21.62 -39.78
N THR A 21 -33.36 -20.44 -40.39
CA THR A 21 -34.66 -19.78 -40.57
C THR A 21 -35.37 -20.20 -41.84
N THR A 22 -34.65 -20.24 -42.96
CA THR A 22 -35.26 -20.47 -44.28
C THR A 22 -34.78 -21.76 -44.92
N LYS A 23 -33.61 -22.30 -44.51
CA LYS A 23 -32.89 -23.40 -45.19
C LYS A 23 -32.55 -23.11 -46.66
N VAL A 24 -32.75 -21.88 -47.14
CA VAL A 24 -32.48 -21.47 -48.52
C VAL A 24 -31.04 -20.98 -48.62
N ARG A 25 -30.31 -21.47 -49.64
CA ARG A 25 -28.96 -21.00 -49.96
C ARG A 25 -28.99 -19.54 -50.43
N PRO A 26 -28.20 -18.64 -49.83
CA PRO A 26 -28.04 -17.28 -50.35
C PRO A 26 -27.39 -17.28 -51.75
N ILE A 27 -27.83 -16.37 -52.62
CA ILE A 27 -27.37 -16.28 -54.03
C ILE A 27 -25.84 -16.06 -54.13
N HIS A 28 -25.25 -15.35 -53.17
CA HIS A 28 -23.83 -15.02 -53.13
C HIS A 28 -22.93 -16.12 -52.55
N VAL A 29 -23.49 -17.31 -52.25
CA VAL A 29 -22.75 -18.47 -51.76
C VAL A 29 -22.84 -19.57 -52.80
N ALA A 30 -21.69 -20.12 -53.18
CA ALA A 30 -21.62 -21.21 -54.12
C ALA A 30 -22.39 -22.45 -53.58
N PRO A 31 -23.05 -23.23 -54.46
CA PRO A 31 -23.72 -24.47 -54.07
C PRO A 31 -22.83 -25.41 -53.26
N GLU A 32 -21.58 -25.54 -53.68
CA GLU A 32 -20.59 -26.47 -53.14
C GLU A 32 -20.16 -26.04 -51.72
N ASP A 33 -19.86 -24.75 -51.55
CA ASP A 33 -19.50 -24.17 -50.25
C ASP A 33 -20.65 -24.26 -49.25
N TRP A 34 -21.88 -24.05 -49.71
CA TRP A 34 -23.07 -24.16 -48.87
C TRP A 34 -23.27 -25.58 -48.37
N GLN A 35 -23.11 -26.57 -49.26
CA GLN A 35 -23.23 -27.97 -48.91
C GLN A 35 -22.10 -28.39 -47.95
N TRP A 36 -20.87 -27.95 -48.21
CA TRP A 36 -19.73 -28.22 -47.35
C TRP A 36 -19.93 -27.68 -45.92
N LEU A 37 -20.47 -26.47 -45.77
CA LEU A 37 -20.77 -25.88 -44.45
C LEU A 37 -21.81 -26.70 -43.68
N ILE A 38 -22.83 -27.21 -44.36
CA ILE A 38 -23.85 -28.06 -43.74
C ILE A 38 -23.23 -29.36 -43.25
N ASP A 39 -22.48 -30.04 -44.12
CA ASP A 39 -22.00 -31.40 -43.87
C ASP A 39 -20.83 -31.44 -42.89
N ASN A 40 -19.95 -30.43 -42.92
CA ASN A 40 -18.69 -30.45 -42.17
C ASN A 40 -18.69 -29.50 -40.97
N LEU A 41 -19.30 -28.31 -41.09
CA LEU A 41 -19.19 -27.30 -40.03
C LEU A 41 -20.40 -27.33 -39.08
N TRP A 42 -21.61 -27.51 -39.62
CA TRP A 42 -22.84 -27.44 -38.85
C TRP A 42 -23.36 -28.81 -38.42
N SER A 43 -22.94 -29.89 -39.08
CA SER A 43 -23.27 -31.27 -38.68
C SER A 43 -22.24 -31.89 -37.75
N ASP A 44 -21.12 -31.21 -37.46
CA ASP A 44 -20.12 -31.65 -36.50
C ASP A 44 -20.70 -31.82 -35.08
N GLU A 45 -20.26 -32.88 -34.40
CA GLU A 45 -20.76 -33.29 -33.10
C GLU A 45 -20.44 -32.23 -32.03
N GLN A 46 -19.28 -31.57 -32.12
CA GLN A 46 -18.92 -30.48 -31.20
C GLN A 46 -19.83 -29.27 -31.40
N PHE A 47 -20.18 -28.94 -32.65
CA PHE A 47 -21.10 -27.87 -32.96
C PHE A 47 -22.52 -28.16 -32.47
N GLN A 48 -23.01 -29.41 -32.61
CA GLN A 48 -24.31 -29.82 -32.06
C GLN A 48 -24.34 -29.78 -30.53
N ARG A 49 -23.26 -30.16 -29.85
CA ARG A 49 -23.14 -30.02 -28.38
C ARG A 49 -23.17 -28.56 -27.95
N SER A 50 -22.48 -27.67 -28.67
CA SER A 50 -22.55 -26.21 -28.43
C SER A 50 -23.96 -25.65 -28.61
N LYS A 51 -24.67 -26.10 -29.65
CA LYS A 51 -26.08 -25.76 -29.89
C LYS A 51 -26.98 -26.27 -28.76
N GLN A 52 -26.79 -27.50 -28.30
CA GLN A 52 -27.56 -28.06 -27.18
C GLN A 52 -27.30 -27.25 -25.90
N ASN A 53 -26.06 -26.83 -25.65
CA ASN A 53 -25.72 -25.93 -24.56
C ASN A 53 -26.42 -24.57 -24.68
N SER A 54 -26.51 -23.99 -25.88
CA SER A 54 -27.25 -22.74 -26.10
C SER A 54 -28.75 -22.89 -25.83
N ILE A 55 -29.36 -24.01 -26.23
CA ILE A 55 -30.78 -24.29 -25.99
C ILE A 55 -31.04 -24.56 -24.50
N ASN A 56 -30.15 -25.31 -23.85
CA ASN A 56 -30.23 -25.53 -22.41
C ASN A 56 -30.08 -24.20 -21.66
N LYS A 57 -29.21 -23.29 -22.13
CA LYS A 57 -29.06 -21.94 -21.59
C LYS A 57 -30.32 -21.09 -21.80
N SER A 58 -31.00 -21.17 -22.94
CA SER A 58 -32.25 -20.42 -23.17
C SER A 58 -33.43 -20.94 -22.34
N LYS A 59 -33.36 -22.18 -21.85
CA LYS A 59 -34.36 -22.77 -20.94
C LYS A 59 -34.08 -22.47 -19.47
N GLN A 60 -32.91 -21.91 -19.14
CA GLN A 60 -32.62 -21.45 -17.79
C GLN A 60 -33.26 -20.07 -17.60
N GLU A 61 -34.13 -19.91 -16.60
CA GLU A 61 -34.53 -18.60 -16.10
C GLU A 61 -33.32 -17.92 -15.43
N MET A 62 -32.62 -17.11 -16.21
CA MET A 62 -31.53 -16.27 -15.71
C MET A 62 -32.11 -14.99 -15.14
N LYS A 63 -32.11 -14.86 -13.80
CA LYS A 63 -32.46 -13.63 -13.07
C LYS A 63 -31.55 -12.42 -13.41
N SER A 64 -30.45 -12.65 -14.13
CA SER A 64 -29.59 -11.61 -14.70
C SER A 64 -29.08 -12.03 -16.08
N LEU A 65 -29.16 -11.14 -17.08
CA LEU A 65 -28.87 -11.44 -18.49
C LEU A 65 -27.41 -11.16 -18.91
N VAL A 66 -26.50 -10.96 -17.95
CA VAL A 66 -25.07 -10.72 -18.23
C VAL A 66 -24.30 -12.02 -18.06
N GLY A 67 -23.60 -12.42 -19.12
CA GLY A 67 -22.94 -13.73 -19.23
C GLY A 67 -22.01 -14.06 -18.06
N THR A 68 -22.09 -15.32 -17.61
CA THR A 68 -21.05 -16.03 -16.84
C THR A 68 -20.33 -15.19 -15.79
N ILE A 69 -21.08 -14.63 -14.86
CA ILE A 69 -20.54 -14.45 -13.52
C ILE A 69 -20.96 -15.73 -12.78
N ASN A 70 -20.02 -16.70 -12.65
CA ASN A 70 -20.28 -17.87 -11.82
C ASN A 70 -20.53 -17.38 -10.38
N ILE A 71 -21.18 -18.18 -9.55
CA ILE A 71 -21.54 -17.77 -8.18
C ILE A 71 -20.32 -17.53 -7.30
N GLU A 72 -19.24 -18.29 -7.49
CA GLU A 72 -17.94 -17.98 -6.90
C GLU A 72 -17.33 -16.70 -7.49
N THR A 73 -17.61 -16.41 -8.77
CA THR A 73 -17.23 -15.15 -9.41
C THR A 73 -18.05 -13.98 -8.85
N TYR A 74 -19.29 -14.17 -8.42
CA TYR A 74 -20.07 -13.12 -7.76
C TYR A 74 -19.39 -12.69 -6.46
N GLU A 75 -19.04 -13.62 -5.57
CA GLU A 75 -18.35 -13.25 -4.33
C GLU A 75 -16.96 -12.65 -4.60
N VAL A 76 -16.17 -13.26 -5.49
CA VAL A 76 -14.82 -12.76 -5.82
C VAL A 76 -14.87 -11.40 -6.51
N THR A 77 -15.80 -11.17 -7.44
CA THR A 77 -15.96 -9.89 -8.16
C THR A 77 -16.56 -8.83 -7.25
N LEU A 78 -17.55 -9.17 -6.39
CA LEU A 78 -18.09 -8.25 -5.40
C LEU A 78 -16.99 -7.79 -4.43
N VAL A 79 -16.17 -8.71 -3.92
CA VAL A 79 -15.06 -8.39 -3.00
C VAL A 79 -13.96 -7.59 -3.71
N GLN A 80 -13.60 -7.92 -4.96
CA GLN A 80 -12.63 -7.15 -5.74
C GLN A 80 -13.10 -5.71 -6.01
N ILE A 81 -14.36 -5.53 -6.37
CA ILE A 81 -14.94 -4.21 -6.62
C ILE A 81 -15.09 -3.45 -5.30
N ALA A 82 -15.53 -4.11 -4.23
CA ALA A 82 -15.61 -3.52 -2.91
C ALA A 82 -14.23 -3.07 -2.39
N SER A 83 -13.18 -3.85 -2.66
CA SER A 83 -11.79 -3.49 -2.32
C SER A 83 -11.32 -2.25 -3.11
N LYS A 84 -11.70 -2.12 -4.38
CA LYS A 84 -11.40 -0.92 -5.19
C LYS A 84 -12.19 0.32 -4.76
N LEU A 85 -13.38 0.12 -4.22
CA LEU A 85 -14.26 1.17 -3.71
C LEU A 85 -14.02 1.47 -2.22
N ARG A 86 -13.07 0.78 -1.58
CA ARG A 86 -12.71 0.99 -0.18
C ARG A 86 -12.21 2.42 -0.01
N ASN A 87 -12.70 3.10 1.01
CA ASN A 87 -12.26 4.46 1.28
C ASN A 87 -10.76 4.44 1.63
N PRO A 88 -9.89 5.14 0.86
CA PRO A 88 -8.45 5.09 1.05
C PRO A 88 -7.98 5.79 2.33
N GLU A 89 -8.77 6.74 2.84
CA GLU A 89 -8.42 7.52 4.04
C GLU A 89 -8.92 6.85 5.33
N THR A 90 -10.14 6.30 5.31
CA THR A 90 -10.76 5.70 6.51
C THR A 90 -10.64 4.18 6.55
N GLY A 91 -10.30 3.54 5.43
CA GLY A 91 -10.28 2.08 5.31
C GLY A 91 -11.66 1.43 5.41
N ALA A 92 -12.75 2.21 5.40
CA ALA A 92 -14.11 1.71 5.49
C ALA A 92 -14.51 0.96 4.22
N TRP A 93 -15.18 -0.19 4.40
CA TRP A 93 -15.75 -0.96 3.30
C TRP A 93 -17.00 -0.26 2.74
N PRO A 94 -17.23 -0.30 1.42
CA PRO A 94 -18.41 0.27 0.79
C PRO A 94 -19.67 -0.53 1.13
N SER A 95 -20.84 0.09 1.00
CA SER A 95 -22.11 -0.59 1.21
C SER A 95 -22.46 -1.52 0.04
N ALA A 96 -23.39 -2.47 0.26
CA ALA A 96 -23.89 -3.31 -0.84
C ALA A 96 -24.58 -2.49 -1.94
N VAL A 97 -25.20 -1.37 -1.56
CA VAL A 97 -25.84 -0.41 -2.46
C VAL A 97 -24.80 0.22 -3.39
N ASP A 98 -23.66 0.66 -2.84
CA ASP A 98 -22.56 1.27 -3.61
C ASP A 98 -21.95 0.27 -4.59
N VAL A 99 -21.71 -0.96 -4.11
CA VAL A 99 -21.17 -2.04 -4.94
C VAL A 99 -22.14 -2.41 -6.06
N TRP A 100 -23.44 -2.47 -5.77
CA TRP A 100 -24.47 -2.75 -6.77
C TRP A 100 -24.55 -1.69 -7.87
N ARG A 101 -24.53 -0.40 -7.47
CA ARG A 101 -24.48 0.74 -8.39
C ARG A 101 -23.22 0.68 -9.26
N ALA A 102 -22.05 0.44 -8.67
CA ALA A 102 -20.79 0.39 -9.42
C ALA A 102 -20.74 -0.72 -10.48
N ILE A 103 -21.43 -1.84 -10.23
CA ILE A 103 -21.43 -2.99 -11.16
C ILE A 103 -22.45 -2.80 -12.28
N TYR A 104 -23.65 -2.36 -11.94
CA TYR A 104 -24.78 -2.42 -12.86
C TYR A 104 -25.26 -1.07 -13.37
N MET A 105 -24.84 0.05 -12.77
CA MET A 105 -25.19 1.39 -13.26
C MET A 105 -24.20 1.85 -14.33
N LYS A 106 -24.71 2.24 -15.49
CA LYS A 106 -23.89 2.79 -16.59
C LYS A 106 -23.56 4.26 -16.30
N ALA A 107 -22.56 4.78 -16.99
CA ALA A 107 -22.15 6.18 -16.90
C ALA A 107 -23.28 7.18 -17.24
N ASN A 108 -24.28 6.76 -18.02
CA ASN A 108 -25.45 7.57 -18.36
C ASN A 108 -26.60 7.48 -17.32
N GLY A 109 -26.37 6.86 -16.16
CA GLY A 109 -27.37 6.71 -15.09
C GLY A 109 -28.41 5.60 -15.33
N THR A 110 -28.35 4.87 -16.44
CA THR A 110 -29.28 3.76 -16.72
C THR A 110 -28.75 2.43 -16.21
N TRP A 111 -29.66 1.53 -15.81
CA TRP A 111 -29.29 0.19 -15.38
C TRP A 111 -28.86 -0.69 -16.56
N SER A 112 -27.84 -1.51 -16.33
CA SER A 112 -27.38 -2.53 -17.27
C SER A 112 -28.27 -3.77 -17.29
N ILE A 113 -29.13 -3.93 -16.27
CA ILE A 113 -30.09 -5.02 -16.16
C ILE A 113 -31.51 -4.46 -15.90
N PRO A 114 -32.57 -5.14 -16.40
CA PRO A 114 -33.94 -4.64 -16.28
C PRO A 114 -34.44 -4.49 -14.84
N ASN A 115 -34.02 -5.38 -13.94
CA ASN A 115 -34.40 -5.41 -12.51
C ASN A 115 -33.39 -4.68 -11.60
N GLY A 116 -32.51 -3.84 -12.17
CA GLY A 116 -31.43 -3.19 -11.41
C GLY A 116 -31.93 -2.28 -10.30
N ALA A 117 -32.98 -1.50 -10.58
CA ALA A 117 -33.61 -0.60 -9.61
C ALA A 117 -34.35 -1.37 -8.50
N GLU A 118 -35.06 -2.44 -8.86
CA GLU A 118 -35.80 -3.27 -7.90
C GLU A 118 -34.85 -3.92 -6.89
N ILE A 119 -33.75 -4.52 -7.38
CA ILE A 119 -32.75 -5.14 -6.51
C ILE A 119 -32.06 -4.11 -5.60
N LEU A 120 -31.80 -2.91 -6.12
CA LEU A 120 -31.24 -1.82 -5.31
C LEU A 120 -32.18 -1.47 -4.15
N ASN A 121 -33.48 -1.30 -4.41
CA ASN A 121 -34.47 -1.04 -3.35
C ASN A 121 -34.50 -2.18 -2.31
N ASN A 122 -34.47 -3.43 -2.78
CA ASN A 122 -34.46 -4.58 -1.87
C ASN A 122 -33.16 -4.64 -1.03
N LEU A 123 -32.03 -4.17 -1.57
CA LEU A 123 -30.78 -4.03 -0.81
C LEU A 123 -30.92 -2.94 0.26
N GLU A 124 -31.48 -1.79 -0.07
CA GLU A 124 -31.74 -0.72 0.89
C GLU A 124 -32.67 -1.21 2.01
N GLU A 125 -33.77 -1.89 1.67
CA GLU A 125 -34.71 -2.47 2.63
C GLU A 125 -34.06 -3.55 3.51
N ALA A 126 -33.24 -4.43 2.92
CA ALA A 126 -32.55 -5.47 3.67
C ALA A 126 -31.48 -4.89 4.62
N ALA A 127 -30.88 -3.74 4.27
CA ALA A 127 -29.89 -3.08 5.12
C ALA A 127 -30.52 -2.64 6.45
N GLU A 128 -31.75 -2.12 6.38
CA GLU A 128 -32.52 -1.69 7.55
C GLU A 128 -33.10 -2.89 8.31
N THR A 129 -33.77 -3.80 7.59
CA THR A 129 -34.52 -4.91 8.18
C THR A 129 -33.62 -6.01 8.78
N HIS A 130 -32.43 -6.20 8.21
CA HIS A 130 -31.51 -7.27 8.61
C HIS A 130 -30.15 -6.76 9.12
N LYS A 131 -30.11 -5.51 9.58
CA LYS A 131 -28.89 -4.82 10.03
C LYS A 131 -28.02 -5.65 10.97
N GLU A 132 -28.61 -6.18 12.05
CA GLU A 132 -27.89 -6.96 13.05
C GLU A 132 -27.35 -8.27 12.48
N ARG A 133 -28.14 -8.95 11.65
CA ARG A 133 -27.76 -10.21 11.00
C ARG A 133 -26.61 -9.99 10.01
N ILE A 134 -26.66 -8.90 9.25
CA ILE A 134 -25.60 -8.50 8.32
C ILE A 134 -24.32 -8.18 9.09
N ALA A 135 -24.41 -7.38 10.16
CA ALA A 135 -23.27 -6.99 10.98
C ALA A 135 -22.61 -8.18 11.70
N ALA A 136 -23.39 -9.16 12.14
CA ALA A 136 -22.90 -10.36 12.82
C ALA A 136 -22.31 -11.41 11.86
N ALA A 137 -22.48 -11.27 10.54
CA ALA A 137 -21.98 -12.24 9.59
C ALA A 137 -20.45 -12.16 9.42
N PRO A 138 -19.76 -13.29 9.16
CA PRO A 138 -18.32 -13.27 8.90
C PRO A 138 -17.91 -12.39 7.72
N ILE A 139 -18.80 -12.23 6.74
CA ILE A 139 -18.63 -11.33 5.59
C ILE A 139 -19.95 -10.57 5.41
N PRO A 140 -20.10 -9.37 6.02
CA PRO A 140 -21.36 -8.61 6.01
C PRO A 140 -21.88 -8.33 4.60
N LEU A 141 -20.99 -7.94 3.69
CA LEU A 141 -21.34 -7.66 2.30
C LEU A 141 -21.94 -8.87 1.58
N ALA A 142 -21.36 -10.06 1.80
CA ALA A 142 -21.85 -11.30 1.18
C ALA A 142 -23.20 -11.71 1.77
N GLU A 143 -23.40 -11.55 3.07
CA GLU A 143 -24.70 -11.83 3.72
C GLU A 143 -25.79 -10.89 3.20
N HIS A 144 -25.48 -9.61 3.02
CA HIS A 144 -26.43 -8.62 2.50
C HIS A 144 -26.91 -8.97 1.09
N PHE A 145 -25.99 -9.30 0.17
CA PHE A 145 -26.38 -9.76 -1.17
C PHE A 145 -27.11 -11.11 -1.13
N ALA A 146 -26.73 -12.02 -0.24
CA ALA A 146 -27.38 -13.31 -0.10
C ALA A 146 -28.84 -13.20 0.35
N LEU A 147 -29.17 -12.21 1.19
CA LEU A 147 -30.54 -11.94 1.61
C LEU A 147 -31.44 -11.49 0.45
N VAL A 148 -30.91 -10.70 -0.49
CA VAL A 148 -31.69 -10.13 -1.61
C VAL A 148 -31.70 -11.02 -2.84
N LEU A 149 -30.54 -11.56 -3.23
CA LEU A 149 -30.40 -12.35 -4.45
C LEU A 149 -30.64 -13.86 -4.21
N GLY A 150 -30.70 -14.25 -2.93
CA GLY A 150 -30.81 -15.63 -2.49
C GLY A 150 -29.46 -16.35 -2.46
N ARG A 151 -29.34 -17.32 -1.55
CA ARG A 151 -28.24 -18.29 -1.56
C ARG A 151 -28.55 -19.38 -2.58
N LYS A 152 -27.70 -19.57 -3.59
CA LYS A 152 -27.85 -20.70 -4.51
C LYS A 152 -27.20 -21.94 -3.90
N PRO A 153 -27.95 -23.02 -3.62
CA PRO A 153 -27.45 -24.14 -2.84
C PRO A 153 -26.42 -25.02 -3.57
N ASN A 154 -26.38 -25.04 -4.91
CA ASN A 154 -25.70 -26.12 -5.65
C ASN A 154 -24.97 -25.70 -6.94
N HIS A 155 -24.18 -24.61 -6.97
CA HIS A 155 -23.39 -24.28 -8.16
C HIS A 155 -21.88 -24.47 -7.96
N SER A 156 -21.47 -25.69 -7.57
CA SER A 156 -20.13 -26.19 -7.84
C SER A 156 -20.07 -26.76 -9.25
N ARG A 157 -19.50 -26.01 -10.19
CA ARG A 157 -18.95 -26.64 -11.39
C ARG A 157 -17.63 -27.30 -10.98
N GLY A 158 -17.64 -28.62 -10.79
CA GLY A 158 -16.42 -29.44 -10.88
C GLY A 158 -15.79 -29.97 -9.60
N VAL A 159 -16.42 -29.88 -8.43
CA VAL A 159 -15.98 -30.65 -7.25
C VAL A 159 -17.20 -31.26 -6.57
N GLY A 160 -17.14 -32.59 -6.41
CA GLY A 160 -18.22 -33.40 -5.88
C GLY A 160 -18.79 -32.92 -4.55
N ILE A 161 -20.05 -33.28 -4.38
CA ILE A 161 -20.92 -33.21 -3.21
C ILE A 161 -20.13 -33.44 -1.90
N GLY A 162 -20.15 -32.45 -1.00
CA GLY A 162 -19.75 -32.58 0.42
C GLY A 162 -18.92 -31.44 1.01
N ALA A 163 -18.00 -30.83 0.25
CA ALA A 163 -16.98 -29.92 0.81
C ALA A 163 -17.16 -28.42 0.44
N VAL A 164 -18.21 -28.10 -0.32
CA VAL A 164 -18.34 -26.80 -1.00
C VAL A 164 -18.99 -25.75 -0.10
N ASN A 165 -18.16 -25.16 0.75
CA ASN A 165 -18.16 -23.74 1.15
C ASN A 165 -17.03 -23.44 2.15
N GLN A 166 -16.44 -24.47 2.78
CA GLN A 166 -15.30 -24.30 3.68
C GLN A 166 -14.06 -23.78 2.94
N GLY A 167 -13.76 -24.25 1.72
CA GLY A 167 -12.57 -23.80 1.00
C GLY A 167 -12.59 -22.32 0.62
N ALA A 168 -13.76 -21.76 0.26
CA ALA A 168 -13.91 -20.34 -0.02
C ALA A 168 -13.88 -19.52 1.28
N GLN A 169 -14.62 -19.93 2.31
CA GLN A 169 -14.59 -19.29 3.64
C GLN A 169 -13.21 -19.32 4.28
N GLU A 170 -12.46 -20.42 4.12
CA GLU A 170 -11.12 -20.56 4.66
C GLU A 170 -10.12 -19.68 3.92
N ARG A 171 -10.27 -19.53 2.59
CA ARG A 171 -9.50 -18.53 1.82
C ARG A 171 -9.77 -17.10 2.31
N TYR A 172 -11.02 -16.77 2.65
CA TYR A 172 -11.35 -15.46 3.23
C TYR A 172 -10.80 -15.28 4.65
N ARG A 173 -10.90 -16.30 5.51
CA ARG A 173 -10.31 -16.28 6.86
C ARG A 173 -8.79 -16.13 6.82
N ILE A 174 -8.12 -16.85 5.92
CA ILE A 174 -6.68 -16.76 5.74
C ILE A 174 -6.30 -15.36 5.24
N ARG A 175 -7.04 -14.77 4.29
CA ARG A 175 -6.80 -13.38 3.84
C ARG A 175 -6.99 -12.37 4.96
N ALA A 176 -8.09 -12.46 5.71
CA ALA A 176 -8.34 -11.55 6.83
C ALA A 176 -7.24 -11.66 7.91
N ARG A 177 -6.76 -12.89 8.19
CA ARG A 177 -5.62 -13.11 9.10
C ARG A 177 -4.32 -12.55 8.55
N ALA A 178 -4.06 -12.70 7.26
CA ALA A 178 -2.89 -12.12 6.60
C ALA A 178 -2.92 -10.59 6.67
N GLU A 179 -4.05 -9.95 6.34
CA GLU A 179 -4.22 -8.50 6.44
C GLU A 179 -4.02 -7.99 7.88
N THR A 180 -4.54 -8.72 8.88
CA THR A 180 -4.31 -8.37 10.29
C THR A 180 -2.84 -8.52 10.68
N ALA A 181 -2.15 -9.53 10.16
CA ALA A 181 -0.73 -9.74 10.41
C ALA A 181 0.12 -8.65 9.75
N ASP A 182 -0.20 -8.26 8.52
CA ASP A 182 0.46 -7.17 7.79
C ASP A 182 0.26 -5.83 8.52
N GLN A 183 -0.94 -5.56 9.03
CA GLN A 183 -1.19 -4.36 9.84
C GLN A 183 -0.32 -4.35 11.11
N ARG A 184 -0.25 -5.47 11.84
CA ARG A 184 0.61 -5.57 13.03
C ARG A 184 2.09 -5.42 12.69
N ALA A 185 2.53 -5.95 11.55
CA ALA A 185 3.91 -5.80 11.11
C ALA A 185 4.24 -4.33 10.78
N SER A 186 3.32 -3.62 10.12
CA SER A 186 3.44 -2.18 9.85
C SER A 186 3.46 -1.37 11.14
N ASP A 187 2.55 -1.64 12.08
CA ASP A 187 2.50 -0.95 13.37
C ASP A 187 3.79 -1.18 14.19
N ALA A 188 4.31 -2.41 14.18
CA ALA A 188 5.58 -2.74 14.84
C ALA A 188 6.78 -2.05 14.19
N GLN A 189 6.81 -1.94 12.86
CA GLN A 189 7.84 -1.17 12.15
C GLN A 189 7.78 0.32 12.52
N ASN A 190 6.58 0.90 12.58
CA ASN A 190 6.40 2.29 12.96
C ASN A 190 6.84 2.55 14.41
N GLN A 191 6.51 1.63 15.34
CA GLN A 191 6.99 1.71 16.73
C GLN A 191 8.52 1.58 16.83
N ALA A 192 9.12 0.65 16.08
CA ALA A 192 10.57 0.50 16.06
C ALA A 192 11.26 1.75 15.51
N ALA A 193 10.71 2.36 14.45
CA ALA A 193 11.22 3.62 13.91
C ALA A 193 11.14 4.76 14.92
N ALA A 194 10.01 4.88 15.63
CA ALA A 194 9.84 5.90 16.67
C ALA A 194 10.83 5.74 17.83
N LEU A 195 11.02 4.51 18.34
CA LEU A 195 12.01 4.24 19.39
C LEU A 195 13.44 4.53 18.94
N LEU A 196 13.76 4.23 17.67
CA LEU A 196 15.08 4.49 17.11
C LEU A 196 15.33 5.99 16.94
N GLU A 197 14.30 6.76 16.57
CA GLU A 197 14.37 8.22 16.51
C GLU A 197 14.54 8.84 17.91
N GLU A 198 13.80 8.34 18.91
CA GLU A 198 13.93 8.77 20.29
C GLU A 198 15.33 8.48 20.86
N ALA A 199 15.86 7.28 20.63
CA ALA A 199 17.22 6.91 21.03
C ALA A 199 18.29 7.79 20.35
N ASN A 200 18.12 8.11 19.06
CA ASN A 200 19.02 9.01 18.35
C ASN A 200 18.98 10.44 18.91
N ASN A 201 17.80 10.93 19.31
CA ASN A 201 17.68 12.24 19.93
C ASN A 201 18.37 12.27 21.30
N GLN A 202 18.16 11.25 22.14
CA GLN A 202 18.86 11.12 23.42
C GLN A 202 20.39 11.10 23.25
N LEU A 203 20.91 10.34 22.27
CA LEU A 203 22.34 10.30 21.98
C LEU A 203 22.87 11.65 21.51
N ARG A 204 22.10 12.40 20.71
CA ARG A 204 22.49 13.76 20.28
C ARG A 204 22.54 14.73 21.44
N ASP A 205 21.59 14.64 22.37
CA ASP A 205 21.55 15.49 23.55
C ASP A 205 22.71 15.17 24.50
N GLU A 206 23.01 13.89 24.72
CA GLU A 206 24.17 13.46 25.51
C GLU A 206 25.50 13.93 24.88
N LEU A 207 25.67 13.77 23.56
CA LEU A 207 26.86 14.26 22.86
C LEU A 207 27.00 15.79 22.95
N ARG A 208 25.88 16.52 22.94
CA ARG A 208 25.89 17.97 23.11
C ARG A 208 26.31 18.34 24.54
N PHE A 209 25.75 17.66 25.54
CA PHE A 209 26.10 17.87 26.94
C PHE A 209 27.59 17.61 27.19
N GLN A 210 28.12 16.48 26.70
CA GLN A 210 29.55 16.16 26.82
C GLN A 210 30.44 17.21 26.16
N ARG A 211 30.02 17.76 25.02
CA ARG A 211 30.76 18.81 24.32
C ARG A 211 30.76 20.13 25.10
N GLU A 212 29.63 20.50 25.69
CA GLU A 212 29.50 21.70 26.52
C GLU A 212 30.36 21.58 27.79
N GLU A 213 30.32 20.42 28.44
CA GLU A 213 31.13 20.11 29.62
C GLU A 213 32.63 20.18 29.31
N LEU A 214 33.06 19.56 28.21
CA LEU A 214 34.46 19.58 27.79
C LEU A 214 34.93 21.00 27.44
N ASN A 215 34.05 21.82 26.85
CA ASN A 215 34.35 23.21 26.56
C ASN A 215 34.47 24.06 27.83
N SER A 216 33.64 23.79 28.84
CA SER A 216 33.72 24.43 30.17
C SER A 216 35.04 24.10 30.88
N GLN A 217 35.46 22.83 30.84
CA GLN A 217 36.74 22.39 31.39
C GLN A 217 37.92 23.04 30.67
N ASN A 218 37.91 23.06 29.32
CA ASN A 218 38.94 23.75 28.53
C ASN A 218 39.06 25.22 28.90
N LYS A 219 37.94 25.93 29.02
CA LYS A 219 37.94 27.34 29.42
C LYS A 219 38.57 27.55 30.80
N THR A 220 38.28 26.66 31.74
CA THR A 220 38.85 26.70 33.09
C THR A 220 40.38 26.48 33.05
N VAL A 221 40.84 25.52 32.24
CA VAL A 221 42.28 25.27 32.05
C VAL A 221 42.98 26.45 31.37
N GLU A 222 42.35 27.06 30.36
CA GLU A 222 42.86 28.27 29.72
C GLU A 222 42.97 29.43 30.70
N GLU A 223 41.96 29.68 31.53
CA GLU A 223 41.99 30.71 32.57
C GLU A 223 43.13 30.45 33.57
N GLN A 224 43.30 29.20 34.04
CA GLN A 224 44.42 28.81 34.90
C GLN A 224 45.78 29.01 34.23
N SER A 225 45.89 28.70 32.93
CA SER A 225 47.12 28.90 32.16
C SER A 225 47.49 30.37 32.07
N VAL A 226 46.52 31.24 31.77
CA VAL A 226 46.72 32.69 31.70
C VAL A 226 47.14 33.26 33.07
N ASP A 227 46.51 32.81 34.15
CA ASP A 227 46.87 33.26 35.50
C ASP A 227 48.27 32.78 35.93
N MET A 228 48.67 31.58 35.51
CA MET A 228 50.03 31.07 35.74
C MET A 228 51.07 31.86 34.93
N GLU A 229 50.78 32.20 33.68
CA GLU A 229 51.63 33.07 32.86
C GLU A 229 51.84 34.44 33.53
N ARG A 230 50.76 35.10 33.95
CA ARG A 230 50.84 36.37 34.71
C ARG A 230 51.62 36.26 36.02
N LEU A 231 51.56 35.12 36.69
CA LEU A 231 52.33 34.88 37.90
C LEU A 231 53.84 34.75 37.59
N MET A 232 54.19 34.01 36.53
CA MET A 232 55.57 33.88 36.07
C MET A 232 56.15 35.23 35.66
N ASP A 233 55.41 36.04 34.90
CA ASP A 233 55.84 37.38 34.51
C ASP A 233 56.11 38.28 35.73
N ARG A 234 55.19 38.29 36.70
CA ARG A 234 55.39 39.02 37.97
C ARG A 234 56.63 38.54 38.71
N LYS A 235 56.86 37.22 38.78
CA LYS A 235 58.05 36.66 39.44
C LYS A 235 59.32 37.07 38.71
N LEU A 236 59.31 37.07 37.39
CA LEU A 236 60.44 37.45 36.56
C LEU A 236 60.76 38.95 36.73
N GLU A 237 59.73 39.79 36.72
CA GLU A 237 59.84 41.22 37.00
C GLU A 237 60.36 41.49 38.43
N GLU A 238 59.83 40.80 39.45
CA GLU A 238 60.34 40.87 40.83
C GLU A 238 61.84 40.51 40.90
N THR A 239 62.27 39.44 40.21
CA THR A 239 63.68 39.02 40.20
C THR A 239 64.58 40.04 39.50
N MET A 240 64.13 40.60 38.37
CA MET A 240 64.84 41.63 37.63
C MET A 240 64.95 42.92 38.45
N ASN A 241 63.89 43.34 39.12
CA ASN A 241 63.89 44.50 40.00
C ASN A 241 64.83 44.32 41.20
N ARG A 242 64.88 43.14 41.81
CA ARG A 242 65.88 42.83 42.87
C ARG A 242 67.30 42.90 42.33
N MET A 243 67.56 42.33 41.15
CA MET A 243 68.87 42.37 40.52
C MET A 243 69.31 43.81 40.22
N MET A 244 68.42 44.64 39.65
CA MET A 244 68.70 46.06 39.42
C MET A 244 68.91 46.84 40.72
N ALA A 245 68.18 46.56 41.79
CA ALA A 245 68.41 47.18 43.09
C ALA A 245 69.79 46.81 43.68
N CYS A 246 70.21 45.54 43.55
CA CYS A 246 71.55 45.11 43.95
C CYS A 246 72.66 45.77 43.10
N MET A 247 72.44 45.94 41.80
CA MET A 247 73.40 46.64 40.92
C MET A 247 73.43 48.16 41.17
N GLY A 248 72.29 48.79 41.47
CA GLY A 248 72.21 50.20 41.86
C GLY A 248 72.91 50.48 43.20
N ALA A 249 72.80 49.55 44.16
CA ALA A 249 73.56 49.61 45.41
C ALA A 249 75.06 49.39 45.21
N ALA A 250 75.47 48.53 44.25
CA ALA A 250 76.87 48.36 43.88
C ALA A 250 77.45 49.58 43.14
N GLY A 251 76.64 50.30 42.36
CA GLY A 251 77.03 51.56 41.72
C GLY A 251 77.26 52.72 42.71
N ALA A 252 76.54 52.74 43.83
CA ALA A 252 76.77 53.72 44.91
C ALA A 252 78.01 53.42 45.76
N ALA A 253 78.50 52.18 45.76
CA ALA A 253 79.72 51.77 46.48
C ALA A 253 81.03 52.01 45.68
N SER A 254 80.93 52.39 44.40
CA SER A 254 82.06 52.73 43.54
C SER A 254 82.41 54.23 43.60
N SER A 255 82.62 54.76 44.80
CA SER A 255 83.41 56.00 44.98
C SER A 255 84.79 55.61 45.49
N ILE A 256 85.72 55.46 44.55
CA ILE A 256 87.13 55.12 44.78
C ILE A 256 87.80 56.28 45.57
N PRO A 257 88.46 56.04 46.72
CA PRO A 257 89.32 57.04 47.33
C PRO A 257 90.69 57.00 46.66
N SER A 258 90.99 58.02 45.84
CA SER A 258 92.34 58.25 45.32
C SER A 258 93.27 58.65 46.48
N SER A 259 94.09 57.72 46.94
CA SER A 259 95.20 57.98 47.88
C SER A 259 96.48 58.22 47.08
N PHE A 260 96.85 59.49 46.90
CA PHE A 260 98.18 59.87 46.44
C PHE A 260 99.12 59.95 47.65
N THR A 261 100.10 59.04 47.70
CA THR A 261 101.25 59.13 48.58
C THR A 261 102.35 59.92 47.88
N SER A 262 102.91 60.90 48.57
CA SER A 262 104.17 61.55 48.19
C SER A 262 104.84 62.06 49.47
N THR A 263 105.79 61.29 49.97
CA THR A 263 106.89 61.79 50.81
C THR A 263 107.92 62.45 49.91
N PRO A 264 108.65 63.48 50.40
CA PRO A 264 110.07 63.20 50.66
C PRO A 264 110.67 63.99 51.85
N THR A 265 111.74 63.40 52.42
CA THR A 265 112.98 63.97 53.03
C THR A 265 112.89 65.32 53.77
N ASN A 266 113.36 65.48 55.01
CA ASN A 266 114.57 64.99 55.69
C ASN A 266 114.31 64.85 57.20
#